data_AF-A0A1G7IQU8-F1
#
_entry.id   AF-A0A1G7IQU8-F1
#
_cell.length_a   1.000
_cell.length_b   1.000
_cell.length_c   1.000
_cell.angle_alpha   90.00
_cell.angle_beta   90.00
_cell.angle_gamma   90.00
#
_symmetry.space_group_name_H-M   'P 1'
#
loop_
_entity.id
_entity.type
_entity.pdbx_description
1 polymer ?
#
loop_
_entity_poly.entity_id
_entity_poly.type
_entity_poly.pdbx_seq_one_letter_code
_entity_poly.pdbx_strand_id
1 'polypeptide(L)'
;MARSIDARTRLVPMLDEIFDVVIGEIAKLVPDVVWGAVFLIAGLVTTMLGVTTFLGVAALGWSPRFGGVLTVVGVLLIAGPLVAWYR
;
A
#
# COMPACT_ATOMS: atom_id res chain seq x y z
N MET A 1 -28.60 15.88 18.19
CA MET A 1 -28.16 15.16 16.98
C MET A 1 -27.31 16.02 16.02
N ALA A 2 -27.66 17.29 15.76
CA ALA A 2 -26.93 18.17 14.82
C ALA A 2 -25.45 18.46 15.15
N ARG A 3 -25.05 18.50 16.43
CA ARG A 3 -23.68 18.82 16.86
C ARG A 3 -22.63 17.75 16.48
N SER A 4 -23.08 16.51 16.23
CA SER A 4 -22.20 15.40 15.85
C SER A 4 -21.84 15.37 14.35
N ILE A 5 -22.66 16.00 13.51
CA ILE A 5 -22.45 16.06 12.06
C ILE A 5 -21.43 17.15 11.74
N ASP A 6 -21.54 18.35 12.33
CA ASP A 6 -20.61 19.47 12.11
C ASP A 6 -19.17 19.16 12.53
N ALA A 7 -18.97 18.43 13.63
CA ALA A 7 -17.65 17.98 14.05
C ALA A 7 -17.04 16.98 13.06
N ARG A 8 -17.82 16.00 12.57
CA ARG A 8 -17.34 15.01 11.58
C ARG A 8 -16.96 15.68 10.26
N THR A 9 -17.75 16.65 9.79
CA THR A 9 -17.51 17.34 8.52
C THR A 9 -16.30 18.28 8.55
N ARG A 10 -15.89 18.77 9.73
CA ARG A 10 -14.67 19.58 9.91
C ARG A 10 -13.42 18.76 10.23
N LEU A 11 -13.58 17.64 10.92
CA LEU A 11 -12.45 16.79 11.29
C LEU A 11 -11.92 15.96 10.11
N VAL A 12 -12.78 15.51 9.19
CA VAL A 12 -12.34 14.79 7.99
C VAL A 12 -11.40 15.62 7.10
N PRO A 13 -11.71 16.88 6.72
CA PRO A 13 -10.81 17.68 5.89
C PRO A 13 -9.54 18.12 6.63
N MET A 14 -9.61 18.41 7.93
CA MET A 14 -8.41 18.73 8.71
C MET A 14 -7.48 17.51 8.86
N LEU A 15 -8.05 16.30 8.98
CA LEU A 15 -7.26 15.07 9.01
C LEU A 15 -6.60 14.84 7.64
N ASP A 16 -7.35 15.01 6.55
CA ASP A 16 -6.87 14.87 5.18
C ASP A 16 -5.69 15.83 4.91
N GLU A 17 -5.82 17.11 5.29
CA GLU A 17 -4.77 18.12 5.14
C GLU A 17 -3.53 17.83 5.98
N ILE A 18 -3.69 17.34 7.21
CA ILE A 18 -2.56 16.90 8.05
C ILE A 18 -1.85 15.70 7.42
N PHE A 19 -2.59 14.72 6.92
CA PHE A 19 -2.00 13.56 6.25
C PHE A 19 -1.26 13.96 4.97
N ASP A 20 -1.83 14.85 4.17
CA ASP A 20 -1.23 15.28 2.90
C ASP A 20 0.07 16.06 3.13
N VAL A 21 0.11 16.94 4.14
CA VAL A 21 1.33 17.64 4.55
C VAL A 21 2.38 16.66 5.07
N VAL A 22 2.01 15.71 5.92
CA VAL A 22 2.95 14.73 6.48
C VAL A 22 3.50 13.82 5.39
N ILE A 23 2.65 13.30 4.50
CA ILE A 23 3.07 12.44 3.38
C ILE A 23 3.94 13.24 2.41
N GLY A 24 3.57 14.48 2.09
CA GLY A 24 4.33 15.35 1.20
C GLY A 24 5.72 15.70 1.73
N GLU A 25 5.85 15.99 3.03
CA GLU A 25 7.15 16.28 3.66
C GLU A 25 8.03 15.02 3.76
N ILE A 26 7.43 13.86 4.10
CA ILE A 26 8.17 12.57 4.07
C ILE A 26 8.62 12.25 2.65
N ALA A 27 7.76 12.49 1.65
CA ALA A 27 8.07 12.24 0.24
C ALA A 27 9.19 13.14 -0.28
N LYS A 28 9.26 14.41 0.14
CA LYS A 28 10.36 15.32 -0.22
C LYS A 28 11.70 14.91 0.39
N LEU A 29 11.68 14.29 1.57
CA LEU A 29 12.91 13.89 2.28
C LEU A 29 13.51 12.59 1.72
N VAL A 30 12.66 11.72 1.16
CA VAL A 30 13.05 10.38 0.72
C VAL A 30 13.29 10.37 -0.80
N PRO A 31 14.50 10.06 -1.27
CA PRO A 31 14.79 10.00 -2.70
C PRO A 31 13.86 9.03 -3.45
N ASP A 32 13.49 9.34 -4.69
CA ASP A 32 12.61 8.51 -5.53
C ASP A 32 13.09 7.06 -5.67
N VAL A 33 14.41 6.86 -5.65
CA VAL A 33 15.04 5.53 -5.67
C VAL A 33 14.71 4.72 -4.41
N VAL A 34 14.64 5.37 -3.25
CA VAL A 34 14.28 4.74 -1.97
C VAL A 34 12.81 4.35 -1.96
N TRP A 35 11.92 5.22 -2.49
CA TRP A 35 10.51 4.86 -2.66
C TRP A 35 10.34 3.64 -3.57
N GLY A 36 11.00 3.62 -4.73
CA GLY A 36 10.96 2.47 -5.62
C GLY A 36 11.47 1.20 -4.94
N ALA A 37 12.56 1.27 -4.15
CA ALA A 37 13.06 0.14 -3.39
C ALA A 37 12.07 -0.37 -2.33
N VAL A 38 11.41 0.55 -1.59
CA VAL A 38 10.38 0.19 -0.60
C VAL A 38 9.20 -0.52 -1.27
N PHE A 39 8.72 0.00 -2.41
CA PHE A 39 7.65 -0.62 -3.17
C PHE A 39 8.04 -2.00 -3.72
N LEU A 40 9.27 -2.16 -4.20
CA LEU A 40 9.78 -3.45 -4.68
C LEU A 40 9.86 -4.48 -3.56
N ILE A 41 10.39 -4.10 -2.39
CA ILE A 41 10.49 -4.98 -1.22
C ILE A 41 9.09 -5.37 -0.74
N ALA A 42 8.20 -4.39 -0.57
CA ALA A 42 6.81 -4.63 -0.17
C ALA A 42 6.11 -5.55 -1.17
N GLY A 43 6.22 -5.26 -2.47
CA GLY A 43 5.64 -6.06 -3.55
C GLY A 43 6.18 -7.48 -3.58
N LEU A 44 7.49 -7.68 -3.35
CA LEU A 44 8.11 -9.00 -3.27
C LEU A 44 7.54 -9.81 -2.10
N VAL A 45 7.47 -9.21 -0.90
CA VAL A 45 6.92 -9.86 0.29
C VAL A 45 5.43 -10.18 0.10
N THR A 46 4.64 -9.25 -0.42
CA THR A 46 3.22 -9.47 -0.72
C THR A 46 3.02 -10.58 -1.75
N THR A 47 3.84 -10.60 -2.80
CA THR A 47 3.79 -11.65 -3.84
C THR A 47 4.12 -13.01 -3.23
N MET A 48 5.17 -13.10 -2.42
CA MET A 48 5.59 -14.33 -1.75
C MET A 48 4.51 -14.84 -0.79
N LEU A 49 3.91 -13.96 0.01
CA LEU A 49 2.78 -14.31 0.88
C LEU A 49 1.56 -14.76 0.08
N GLY A 50 1.25 -14.08 -1.02
CA GLY A 50 0.17 -14.47 -1.93
C GLY A 50 0.38 -15.85 -2.55
N VAL A 51 1.58 -16.12 -3.06
CA VAL A 51 1.92 -17.41 -3.67
C VAL A 51 1.87 -18.53 -2.64
N THR A 52 2.44 -18.32 -1.46
CA THR A 52 2.44 -19.32 -0.39
C THR A 52 1.04 -19.59 0.15
N THR A 53 0.16 -18.59 0.23
CA THR A 53 -1.26 -18.79 0.57
C THR A 53 -2.05 -19.44 -0.56
N PHE A 54 -1.81 -19.06 -1.82
CA PHE A 54 -2.44 -19.67 -2.98
C PHE A 54 -2.13 -21.17 -3.09
N LEU A 55 -0.87 -21.54 -2.84
CA LEU A 55 -0.42 -22.93 -2.85
C LEU A 55 -0.78 -23.69 -1.57
N GLY A 56 -1.43 -23.07 -0.58
CA GLY A 56 -1.80 -23.70 0.69
C GLY A 56 -0.62 -24.05 1.59
N VAL A 57 0.56 -23.49 1.31
CA VAL A 57 1.80 -23.69 2.10
C VAL A 57 1.81 -22.77 3.33
N ALA A 58 1.12 -21.64 3.26
CA ALA A 58 1.02 -20.71 4.37
C ALA A 58 0.13 -21.27 5.48
N ALA A 59 0.66 -21.32 6.71
CA ALA A 59 -0.04 -21.77 7.92
C ALA A 59 -1.18 -20.85 8.40
N LEU A 60 -1.56 -19.85 7.60
CA LEU A 60 -2.50 -18.79 7.96
C LEU A 60 -3.98 -19.17 7.78
N GLY A 61 -4.27 -20.34 7.20
CA GLY A 61 -5.66 -20.81 6.99
C GLY A 61 -6.48 -19.93 6.04
N TRP A 62 -5.82 -19.08 5.23
CA TRP A 62 -6.46 -18.16 4.30
C TRP A 62 -6.94 -18.87 3.03
N SER A 63 -7.97 -18.32 2.39
CA SER A 63 -8.51 -18.91 1.17
C SER A 63 -7.54 -18.77 -0.01
N PRO A 64 -7.47 -19.75 -0.93
CA PRO A 64 -6.62 -19.66 -2.12
C PRO A 64 -6.92 -18.42 -2.99
N ARG A 65 -8.18 -17.98 -3.04
CA ARG A 65 -8.57 -16.77 -3.80
C ARG A 65 -7.92 -15.52 -3.20
N PHE A 66 -7.79 -15.46 -1.88
CA PHE A 66 -7.11 -14.36 -1.21
C PHE A 66 -5.61 -14.35 -1.54
N GLY A 67 -4.97 -15.52 -1.57
CA GLY A 67 -3.59 -15.67 -2.02
C GLY A 67 -3.38 -15.17 -3.45
N GLY A 68 -4.28 -15.54 -4.37
CA GLY A 68 -4.25 -15.05 -5.75
C GLY A 68 -4.35 -13.53 -5.85
N VAL A 69 -5.26 -12.90 -5.08
CA VAL A 69 -5.37 -11.43 -5.04
C VAL A 69 -4.08 -10.80 -4.49
N LEU A 70 -3.51 -11.34 -3.41
CA LEU A 70 -2.23 -10.84 -2.89
C LEU A 70 -1.12 -10.93 -3.93
N THR A 71 -1.04 -12.04 -4.66
CA THR A 71 -0.04 -12.21 -5.72
C THR A 71 -0.17 -11.13 -6.79
N VAL A 72 -1.40 -10.85 -7.26
CA VAL A 72 -1.64 -9.80 -8.26
C VAL A 72 -1.28 -8.42 -7.73
N VAL A 73 -1.66 -8.11 -6.49
CA VAL A 73 -1.31 -6.84 -5.83
C VAL A 73 0.20 -6.70 -5.68
N GLY A 74 0.88 -7.76 -5.23
CA GLY A 74 2.33 -7.77 -5.09
C GLY A 74 3.05 -7.55 -6.42
N VAL A 75 2.59 -8.18 -7.49
CA VAL A 75 3.14 -7.97 -8.85
C VAL A 75 2.93 -6.53 -9.31
N LEU A 76 1.76 -5.92 -9.06
CA LEU A 76 1.49 -4.53 -9.41
C LEU A 76 2.40 -3.55 -8.66
N LEU A 77 2.67 -3.81 -7.38
CA LEU A 77 3.59 -3.02 -6.56
C LEU A 77 5.04 -3.10 -7.07
N ILE A 78 5.42 -4.18 -7.75
CA ILE A 78 6.73 -4.32 -8.41
C ILE A 78 6.71 -3.63 -9.78
N ALA A 79 5.65 -3.81 -10.56
CA ALA A 79 5.53 -3.28 -11.91
C ALA A 79 5.54 -1.74 -11.95
N GLY A 80 4.89 -1.07 -10.99
CA GLY A 80 4.84 0.39 -10.92
C GLY A 80 6.23 1.05 -10.88
N PRO A 81 7.06 0.75 -9.87
CA PRO A 81 8.44 1.25 -9.79
C PRO A 81 9.29 0.87 -11.00
N LEU A 82 9.16 -0.34 -11.53
CA LEU A 82 9.91 -0.78 -12.71
C LEU A 82 9.57 0.08 -13.94
N VAL A 83 8.28 0.36 -14.16
CA VAL A 83 7.83 1.22 -15.27
C VAL A 83 8.31 2.66 -15.07
N ALA A 84 8.27 3.17 -13.83
CA ALA A 84 8.73 4.52 -13.53
C ALA A 84 10.25 4.70 -13.72
N TRP A 85 11.06 3.68 -13.41
CA TRP A 85 12.51 3.72 -13.59
C TRP A 85 12.97 3.49 -15.04
N TYR A 86 12.16 2.85 -15.87
CA TYR A 86 12.47 2.62 -17.29
C TYR A 86 12.13 3.80 -18.21
N ARG A 87 11.50 4.85 -17.67
CA ARG A 87 11.02 6.01 -18.43
C ARG A 87 11.99 7.18 -18.33
#